data_AF-A0A7C2B5I8-F1
#
_entry.id   AF-A0A7C2B5I8-F1
#
_cell.length_a   1.000
_cell.length_b   1.000
_cell.length_c   1.000
_cell.angle_alpha   90.00
_cell.angle_beta   90.00
_cell.angle_gamma   90.00
#
_symmetry.space_group_name_H-M   'P 1'
#
loop_
_entity.id
_entity.type
_entity.pdbx_description
1 polymer ?
#
loop_
_entity_poly.entity_id
_entity_poly.type
_entity_poly.pdbx_seq_one_letter_code
_entity_poly.pdbx_strand_id
1 'polypeptide(L)'
;MTISTAKVALNDRNNSGAERAHDVEITLVSRQESARKEIERFIRTVFRRAYGARVNHFPPHLLCMRQDGRVLAALGLRPAEEAPLFLEAYLDKPIENRLAEISARPIDRSRVIEVGSLASSHGGGARALIITLTAYLSGASYEWAVFTATPQVRNSFVKLGIELTPLAQADKSRLKEAQYSWGSYYDQHPMVVACDVRQGFAAVHKALESERLFPTASQLWDDAIEAGRLGCLWQPPRTLESRWPAWMLPNEVSHSHASYNQKRDEV
;
A
#
# COMPACT_ATOMS: atom_id res chain seq x y z
N MET A 1 -5.73 -2.67 -9.49
CA MET A 1 -5.63 -4.13 -9.26
C MET A 1 -5.97 -4.42 -7.81
N THR A 2 -6.84 -5.38 -7.53
CA THR A 2 -7.08 -5.84 -6.14
C THR A 2 -5.91 -6.73 -5.72
N ILE A 3 -5.27 -6.38 -4.60
CA ILE A 3 -4.14 -7.15 -4.04
C ILE A 3 -4.67 -8.32 -3.21
N SER A 4 -5.71 -8.08 -2.42
CA SER A 4 -6.24 -9.06 -1.49
C SER A 4 -7.69 -8.75 -1.17
N THR A 5 -8.47 -9.80 -0.95
CA THR A 5 -9.82 -9.70 -0.38
C THR A 5 -9.93 -10.76 0.70
N ALA A 6 -10.21 -10.34 1.93
CA ALA A 6 -10.32 -11.23 3.07
C ALA A 6 -11.55 -10.87 3.90
N LYS A 7 -12.23 -11.89 4.42
CA LYS A 7 -13.23 -11.69 5.47
C LYS A 7 -12.49 -11.57 6.79
N VAL A 8 -12.40 -10.36 7.33
CA VAL A 8 -11.73 -10.11 8.60
C VAL A 8 -12.81 -9.82 9.64
N ALA A 9 -12.85 -10.64 10.70
CA ALA A 9 -13.57 -10.29 11.91
C ALA A 9 -12.79 -9.17 12.62
N LEU A 10 -13.02 -7.93 12.20
CA LEU A 10 -12.54 -6.78 12.96
C LEU A 10 -13.33 -6.76 14.27
N ASN A 11 -12.60 -6.74 15.39
CA ASN A 11 -13.17 -6.78 16.73
C ASN A 11 -13.98 -5.50 17.02
N ASP A 12 -15.19 -5.43 16.49
CA ASP A 12 -16.18 -4.43 16.85
C ASP A 12 -16.76 -4.86 18.19
N ARG A 13 -16.23 -4.29 19.29
CA ARG A 13 -16.84 -4.42 20.61
C ARG A 13 -18.18 -3.67 20.62
N ASN A 14 -19.20 -4.25 19.98
CA ASN A 14 -20.59 -3.91 20.23
C ASN A 14 -21.11 -4.77 21.39
N ASN A 15 -21.97 -4.17 22.20
CA ASN A 15 -22.49 -4.64 23.49
C ASN A 15 -23.39 -5.90 23.41
N SER A 16 -23.21 -6.75 22.40
CA SER A 16 -24.06 -7.91 22.08
C SER A 16 -23.29 -9.22 21.86
N GLY A 17 -21.96 -9.26 22.04
CA GLY A 17 -21.18 -10.51 22.07
C GLY A 17 -21.13 -11.33 20.76
N ALA A 18 -21.61 -10.79 19.65
CA ALA A 18 -21.57 -11.45 18.34
C ALA A 18 -20.46 -10.83 17.47
N GLU A 19 -19.45 -11.63 17.12
CA GLU A 19 -18.44 -11.24 16.12
C GLU A 19 -19.12 -11.05 14.76
N ARG A 20 -18.99 -9.85 14.17
CA ARG A 20 -19.39 -9.60 12.79
C ARG A 20 -18.16 -9.66 11.90
N ALA A 21 -18.16 -10.61 10.97
CA ALA A 21 -17.16 -10.65 9.90
C ALA A 21 -17.46 -9.52 8.91
N HIS A 22 -16.43 -8.75 8.56
CA HIS A 22 -16.51 -7.72 7.54
C HIS A 22 -15.67 -8.12 6.33
N ASP A 23 -16.15 -7.78 5.14
CA ASP A 23 -15.38 -8.00 3.91
C ASP A 23 -14.39 -6.84 3.77
N VAL A 24 -13.11 -7.14 3.98
CA VAL A 24 -12.01 -6.20 3.83
C VAL A 24 -11.31 -6.46 2.51
N GLU A 25 -11.21 -5.41 1.69
CA GLU A 25 -10.54 -5.45 0.40
C GLU A 25 -9.35 -4.49 0.42
N ILE A 26 -8.22 -4.95 -0.11
CA ILE A 26 -7.04 -4.13 -0.32
C ILE A 26 -6.75 -4.05 -1.81
N THR A 27 -6.63 -2.82 -2.29
CA THR A 27 -6.42 -2.51 -3.70
C THR A 27 -5.20 -1.62 -3.87
N LEU A 28 -4.39 -1.91 -4.88
CA LEU A 28 -3.35 -1.01 -5.36
C LEU A 28 -3.79 -0.47 -6.71
N VAL A 29 -3.83 0.86 -6.80
CA VAL A 29 -4.25 1.56 -8.00
C VAL A 29 -3.14 2.46 -8.52
N SER A 30 -2.89 2.39 -9.82
CA SER A 30 -1.97 3.24 -10.58
C SER A 30 -2.64 4.57 -10.98
N ARG A 31 -1.93 5.39 -11.78
CA ARG A 31 -2.42 6.70 -12.25
C ARG A 31 -3.63 6.63 -13.18
N GLN A 32 -3.72 5.57 -13.98
CA GLN A 32 -4.70 5.48 -15.08
C GLN A 32 -6.00 4.78 -14.68
N GLU A 33 -6.06 4.20 -13.48
CA GLU A 33 -7.23 3.46 -13.04
C GLU A 33 -8.36 4.38 -12.55
N SER A 34 -9.58 4.14 -13.03
CA SER A 34 -10.76 4.95 -12.69
C SER A 34 -11.06 4.98 -11.19
N ALA A 35 -10.82 3.87 -10.49
CA ALA A 35 -10.98 3.71 -9.04
C ALA A 35 -10.12 4.69 -8.22
N ARG A 36 -9.03 5.22 -8.81
CA ARG A 36 -8.14 6.19 -8.16
C ARG A 36 -8.85 7.46 -7.72
N LYS A 37 -9.81 7.97 -8.51
CA LYS A 37 -10.51 9.24 -8.24
C LYS A 37 -11.24 9.24 -6.90
N GLU A 38 -11.83 8.10 -6.54
CA GLU A 38 -12.50 7.92 -5.25
C GLU A 38 -11.49 8.01 -4.10
N ILE A 39 -10.36 7.32 -4.22
CA ILE A 39 -9.31 7.26 -3.20
C ILE A 39 -8.67 8.63 -3.00
N GLU A 40 -8.38 9.36 -4.07
CA GLU A 40 -7.88 10.74 -3.95
C GLU A 40 -8.89 11.65 -3.27
N ARG A 41 -10.19 11.52 -3.58
CA ARG A 41 -11.25 12.32 -2.91
C ARG A 41 -11.30 12.02 -1.41
N PHE A 42 -11.14 10.75 -1.04
CA PHE A 42 -11.05 10.34 0.35
C PHE A 42 -9.85 10.99 1.05
N ILE A 43 -8.65 10.88 0.47
CA ILE A 43 -7.43 11.50 1.02
C ILE A 43 -7.60 13.02 1.16
N ARG A 44 -8.09 13.71 0.12
CA ARG A 44 -8.38 15.15 0.17
C ARG A 44 -9.30 15.51 1.33
N THR A 45 -10.35 14.72 1.53
CA THR A 45 -11.34 14.95 2.60
C THR A 45 -10.72 14.82 3.97
N VAL A 46 -9.90 13.78 4.20
CA VAL A 46 -9.20 13.56 5.48
C VAL A 46 -8.23 14.69 5.77
N PHE A 47 -7.36 15.04 4.81
CA PHE A 47 -6.38 16.12 4.98
C PHE A 47 -7.04 17.50 5.14
N ARG A 48 -8.11 17.78 4.40
CA ARG A 48 -8.88 19.02 4.56
C ARG A 48 -9.53 19.12 5.93
N ARG A 49 -10.09 18.01 6.43
CA ARG A 49 -10.73 17.98 7.76
C ARG A 49 -9.71 18.13 8.89
N ALA A 50 -8.56 17.46 8.79
CA ALA A 50 -7.55 17.46 9.86
C ALA A 50 -6.73 18.76 9.90
N TYR A 51 -6.42 19.33 8.73
CA TYR A 51 -5.43 20.40 8.63
C TYR A 51 -5.89 21.62 7.81
N GLY A 52 -7.08 21.61 7.22
CA GLY A 52 -7.47 22.60 6.22
C GLY A 52 -6.66 22.52 4.92
N ALA A 53 -5.91 21.44 4.71
CA ALA A 53 -5.03 21.26 3.56
C ALA A 53 -5.82 21.01 2.26
N ARG A 54 -5.28 21.50 1.14
CA ARG A 54 -5.77 21.32 -0.23
C ARG A 54 -4.77 20.47 -1.02
N VAL A 55 -4.78 19.16 -0.77
CA VAL A 55 -3.85 18.22 -1.41
C VAL A 55 -4.23 18.03 -2.89
N ASN A 56 -3.32 18.46 -3.78
CA ASN A 56 -3.51 18.40 -5.23
C ASN A 56 -2.55 17.43 -5.94
N HIS A 57 -1.53 16.96 -5.23
CA HIS A 57 -0.52 16.04 -5.77
C HIS A 57 -0.58 14.72 -5.02
N PHE A 58 -0.62 13.62 -5.77
CA PHE A 58 -0.70 12.26 -5.24
C PHE A 58 0.47 11.43 -5.75
N PRO A 59 1.02 10.51 -4.94
CA PRO A 59 1.98 9.50 -5.40
C PRO A 59 1.44 8.68 -6.58
N PRO A 60 2.31 8.11 -7.43
CA PRO A 60 1.91 7.35 -8.62
C PRO A 60 1.01 6.16 -8.31
N HIS A 61 1.19 5.53 -7.16
CA HIS A 61 0.35 4.42 -6.72
C HIS A 61 -0.37 4.77 -5.43
N LEU A 62 -1.62 4.31 -5.28
CA LEU A 62 -2.38 4.43 -4.05
C LEU A 62 -2.77 3.03 -3.56
N LEU A 63 -2.40 2.70 -2.33
CA LEU A 63 -2.88 1.53 -1.63
C LEU A 63 -4.12 1.94 -0.83
N CYS A 64 -5.22 1.21 -1.01
CA CYS A 64 -6.50 1.53 -0.40
C CYS A 64 -7.09 0.29 0.25
N MET A 65 -7.53 0.46 1.50
CA MET A 65 -8.32 -0.50 2.26
C MET A 65 -9.79 -0.10 2.23
N ARG A 66 -10.64 -1.02 1.80
CA ARG A 66 -12.09 -0.90 1.84
C ARG A 66 -12.68 -1.91 2.83
N GLN A 67 -13.78 -1.52 3.43
CA GLN A 67 -14.64 -2.41 4.19
C GLN A 67 -16.06 -2.27 3.65
N ASP A 68 -16.68 -3.38 3.26
CA ASP A 68 -18.04 -3.40 2.72
C ASP A 68 -18.20 -2.37 1.57
N GLY A 69 -17.19 -2.28 0.70
CA GLY A 69 -17.12 -1.36 -0.44
C GLY A 69 -16.75 0.10 -0.11
N ARG A 70 -16.61 0.48 1.16
CA ARG A 70 -16.29 1.86 1.58
C ARG A 70 -14.81 2.02 1.89
N VAL A 71 -14.19 3.08 1.38
CA VAL A 71 -12.79 3.42 1.71
C VAL A 71 -12.67 3.76 3.19
N LEU A 72 -11.89 2.96 3.92
CA LEU A 72 -11.57 3.20 5.34
C LEU A 72 -10.24 3.92 5.53
N ALA A 73 -9.27 3.57 4.69
CA ALA A 73 -7.93 4.10 4.77
C ALA A 73 -7.26 4.02 3.40
N ALA A 74 -6.38 4.97 3.14
CA ALA A 74 -5.53 4.96 1.95
C ALA A 74 -4.15 5.55 2.26
N LEU A 75 -3.17 5.14 1.49
CA LEU A 75 -1.84 5.76 1.45
C LEU A 75 -1.34 5.77 0.01
N GLY A 76 -0.38 6.63 -0.26
CA GLY A 76 0.31 6.71 -1.54
C GLY A 76 1.71 6.13 -1.46
N LEU A 77 2.14 5.53 -2.57
CA LEU A 77 3.43 4.90 -2.75
C LEU A 77 4.13 5.51 -3.97
N ARG A 78 5.42 5.82 -3.81
CA ARG A 78 6.28 6.32 -4.87
C ARG A 78 7.63 5.59 -4.82
N PRO A 79 7.89 4.64 -5.73
CA PRO A 79 9.21 4.06 -5.89
C PRO A 79 10.24 5.15 -6.23
N ALA A 80 11.41 5.11 -5.58
CA ALA A 80 12.42 6.16 -5.77
C ALA A 80 13.12 6.08 -7.14
N GLU A 81 13.08 4.94 -7.82
CA GLU A 81 13.61 4.77 -9.18
C GLU A 81 12.80 5.49 -10.26
N GLU A 82 11.48 5.67 -10.08
CA GLU A 82 10.61 6.23 -11.10
C GLU A 82 10.75 7.75 -11.24
N ALA A 83 10.98 8.42 -10.11
CA ALA A 83 11.03 9.88 -10.05
C ALA A 83 11.67 10.35 -8.73
N PRO A 84 12.11 11.63 -8.66
CA PRO A 84 12.44 12.26 -7.39
C PRO A 84 11.31 12.11 -6.37
N LEU A 85 11.68 11.85 -5.12
CA LEU A 85 10.72 11.74 -4.03
C LEU A 85 10.24 13.13 -3.62
N PHE A 86 9.01 13.22 -3.12
CA PHE A 86 8.51 14.50 -2.62
C PHE A 86 9.30 14.94 -1.37
N LEU A 87 9.60 14.00 -0.46
CA LEU A 87 10.38 14.29 0.75
C LEU A 87 11.83 14.71 0.49
N GLU A 88 12.37 14.51 -0.72
CA GLU A 88 13.71 14.98 -1.07
C GLU A 88 13.79 16.51 -1.11
N ALA A 89 12.65 17.21 -1.24
CA ALA A 89 12.60 18.65 -1.07
C ALA A 89 13.07 19.10 0.33
N TYR A 90 12.96 18.25 1.36
CA TYR A 90 13.41 18.56 2.72
C TYR A 90 14.87 18.20 2.99
N LEU A 91 15.54 17.53 2.05
CA LEU A 91 16.88 16.99 2.23
C LEU A 91 17.90 17.77 1.38
N ASP A 92 19.15 17.82 1.86
CA ASP A 92 20.25 18.45 1.11
C ASP A 92 20.92 17.49 0.13
N LYS A 93 20.59 16.19 0.23
CA LYS A 93 21.14 15.10 -0.59
C LYS A 93 20.02 14.14 -1.00
N PRO A 94 20.17 13.39 -2.10
CA PRO A 94 19.28 12.29 -2.45
C PRO A 94 19.08 11.31 -1.30
N ILE A 95 17.91 10.68 -1.25
CA ILE A 95 17.51 9.84 -0.11
C ILE A 95 18.48 8.66 0.12
N GLU A 96 18.93 8.00 -0.94
CA GLU A 96 19.83 6.85 -0.88
C GLU A 96 21.18 7.22 -0.25
N ASN A 97 21.65 8.46 -0.46
CA ASN A 97 22.88 8.95 0.17
C ASN A 97 22.68 9.16 1.67
N ARG A 98 21.54 9.71 2.08
CA ARG A 98 21.21 9.86 3.51
C ARG A 98 21.03 8.50 4.19
N LEU A 99 20.41 7.54 3.50
CA LEU A 99 20.27 6.17 4.00
C LEU A 99 21.63 5.44 4.07
N ALA A 100 22.52 5.68 3.11
CA ALA A 100 23.87 5.10 3.11
C ALA A 100 24.72 5.61 4.27
N GLU A 101 24.60 6.89 4.61
CA GLU A 101 25.28 7.50 5.77
C GLU A 101 24.85 6.83 7.09
N ILE A 102 23.54 6.61 7.30
CA ILE A 102 23.05 6.03 8.57
C ILE A 102 23.23 4.51 8.66
N SER A 103 23.32 3.81 7.52
CA SER A 103 23.46 2.35 7.47
C SER A 103 24.90 1.89 7.23
N ALA A 104 25.83 2.83 7.02
CA ALA A 104 27.24 2.58 6.71
C ALA A 104 27.45 1.60 5.52
N ARG A 105 26.53 1.59 4.55
CA ARG A 105 26.61 0.77 3.34
C ARG A 105 25.98 1.48 2.14
N PRO A 106 26.38 1.15 0.90
CA PRO A 106 25.69 1.63 -0.29
C PRO A 106 24.21 1.21 -0.28
N ILE A 107 23.34 2.11 -0.77
CA ILE A 107 21.90 1.88 -0.91
C ILE A 107 21.53 1.92 -2.38
N ASP A 108 20.89 0.86 -2.85
CA ASP A 108 20.26 0.82 -4.17
C ASP A 108 18.95 1.62 -4.11
N ARG A 109 18.87 2.71 -4.89
CA ARG A 109 17.69 3.59 -4.95
C ARG A 109 16.43 2.84 -5.40
N SER A 110 16.54 1.80 -6.23
CA SER A 110 15.39 0.98 -6.64
C SER A 110 14.73 0.24 -5.47
N ARG A 111 15.48 0.03 -4.38
CA ARG A 111 15.00 -0.61 -3.15
C ARG A 111 14.50 0.38 -2.10
N VAL A 112 14.29 1.64 -2.49
CA VAL A 112 13.73 2.70 -1.63
C VAL A 112 12.36 3.11 -2.14
N ILE A 113 11.39 3.23 -1.22
CA ILE A 113 10.05 3.70 -1.53
C ILE A 113 9.61 4.81 -0.59
N GLU A 114 9.01 5.87 -1.15
CA GLU A 114 8.31 6.87 -0.37
C GLU A 114 6.87 6.46 -0.10
N VAL A 115 6.49 6.55 1.17
CA VAL A 115 5.13 6.41 1.65
C VAL A 115 4.61 7.80 1.99
N GLY A 116 3.45 8.16 1.47
CA GLY A 116 2.87 9.48 1.70
C GLY A 116 1.35 9.45 1.70
N SER A 117 0.73 10.61 1.90
CA SER A 117 -0.73 10.76 1.80
C SER A 117 -1.53 9.79 2.67
N LEU A 118 -0.97 9.32 3.80
CA LEU A 118 -1.64 8.40 4.70
C LEU A 118 -2.88 9.09 5.29
N ALA A 119 -4.04 8.54 4.96
CA ALA A 119 -5.35 9.03 5.36
C ALA A 119 -6.16 7.86 5.92
N SER A 120 -6.84 8.09 7.03
CA SER A 120 -7.78 7.10 7.59
C SER A 120 -8.95 7.80 8.26
N SER A 121 -10.12 7.16 8.23
CA SER A 121 -11.34 7.65 8.88
C SER A 121 -11.31 7.45 10.40
N HIS A 122 -10.51 6.53 10.93
CA HIS A 122 -10.32 6.27 12.36
C HIS A 122 -8.94 5.64 12.63
N GLY A 123 -8.44 5.71 13.87
CA GLY A 123 -7.08 5.26 14.22
C GLY A 123 -6.78 3.79 13.88
N GLY A 124 -7.78 2.91 13.90
CA GLY A 124 -7.63 1.49 13.56
C GLY A 124 -7.27 1.23 12.08
N GLY A 125 -7.84 2.00 11.14
CA GLY A 125 -7.59 1.80 9.71
C GLY A 125 -6.15 2.13 9.29
N ALA A 126 -5.54 3.13 9.93
CA ALA A 126 -4.13 3.44 9.71
C ALA A 126 -3.21 2.30 10.15
N ARG A 127 -3.48 1.66 11.30
CA ARG A 127 -2.71 0.51 11.78
C ARG A 127 -2.80 -0.67 10.82
N ALA A 128 -4.01 -0.99 10.37
CA ALA A 128 -4.25 -2.08 9.43
C ALA A 128 -3.51 -1.85 8.09
N LEU A 129 -3.50 -0.63 7.56
CA LEU A 129 -2.70 -0.29 6.38
C LEU A 129 -1.19 -0.42 6.60
N ILE A 130 -0.67 -0.02 7.77
CA ILE A 130 0.76 -0.18 8.07
C ILE A 130 1.12 -1.66 8.05
N ILE A 131 0.31 -2.52 8.67
CA ILE A 131 0.50 -3.98 8.70
C ILE A 131 0.57 -4.53 7.26
N THR A 132 -0.44 -4.24 6.44
CA THR A 132 -0.47 -4.70 5.04
C THR A 132 0.72 -4.15 4.25
N LEU A 133 1.02 -2.85 4.40
CA LEU A 133 2.11 -2.22 3.68
C LEU A 133 3.45 -2.90 4.03
N THR A 134 3.71 -3.17 5.30
CA THR A 134 4.93 -3.85 5.73
C THR A 134 5.07 -5.23 5.08
N ALA A 135 4.02 -6.04 5.07
CA ALA A 135 4.00 -7.34 4.40
C ALA A 135 4.27 -7.21 2.90
N TYR A 136 3.56 -6.28 2.26
CA TYR A 136 3.69 -5.99 0.83
C TYR A 136 5.11 -5.55 0.43
N LEU A 137 5.70 -4.60 1.15
CA LEU A 137 7.04 -4.09 0.87
C LEU A 137 8.11 -5.17 1.04
N SER A 138 7.95 -6.05 2.03
CA SER A 138 8.83 -7.19 2.22
C SER A 138 8.75 -8.17 1.05
N GLY A 139 7.54 -8.46 0.55
CA GLY A 139 7.36 -9.30 -0.63
C GLY A 139 7.95 -8.68 -1.89
N ALA A 140 7.80 -7.36 -2.05
CA ALA A 140 8.34 -6.58 -3.16
C ALA A 140 9.86 -6.31 -3.09
N SER A 141 10.55 -6.85 -2.07
CA SER A 141 12.00 -6.71 -1.89
C SER A 141 12.49 -5.26 -1.76
N TYR A 142 11.65 -4.33 -1.29
CA TYR A 142 12.11 -3.02 -0.84
C TYR A 142 12.92 -3.18 0.44
N GLU A 143 14.01 -2.40 0.56
CA GLU A 143 14.83 -2.36 1.77
C GLU A 143 14.41 -1.24 2.70
N TRP A 144 14.02 -0.10 2.14
CA TRP A 144 13.72 1.11 2.91
C TRP A 144 12.38 1.71 2.53
N ALA A 145 11.55 1.94 3.54
CA ALA A 145 10.39 2.81 3.45
C ALA A 145 10.73 4.16 4.09
N VAL A 146 10.50 5.25 3.36
CA VAL A 146 10.77 6.62 3.82
C VAL A 146 9.50 7.44 3.75
N PHE A 147 9.28 8.32 4.72
CA PHE A 147 8.05 9.11 4.75
C PHE A 147 8.17 10.35 5.61
N THR A 148 7.29 11.32 5.35
CA THR A 148 7.11 12.50 6.19
C THR A 148 5.96 12.24 7.17
N ALA A 149 6.26 12.14 8.46
CA ALA A 149 5.29 11.79 9.48
C ALA A 149 5.18 12.83 10.59
N THR A 150 3.94 13.13 10.96
CA THR A 150 3.60 13.85 12.20
C THR A 150 3.90 12.95 13.42
N PRO A 151 3.99 13.51 14.64
CA PRO A 151 4.12 12.71 15.87
C PRO A 151 3.07 11.60 16.00
N GLN A 152 1.82 11.90 15.64
CA GLN A 152 0.72 10.92 15.67
C GLN A 152 0.99 9.73 14.74
N VAL A 153 1.42 9.98 13.50
CA VAL A 153 1.72 8.91 12.54
C VAL A 153 2.92 8.08 13.03
N ARG A 154 4.00 8.73 13.49
CA ARG A 154 5.16 8.03 14.06
C ARG A 154 4.77 7.12 15.23
N ASN A 155 3.88 7.58 16.10
CA ASN A 155 3.39 6.78 17.23
C ASN A 155 2.64 5.52 16.79
N SER A 156 1.96 5.53 15.63
CA SER A 156 1.32 4.33 15.09
C SER A 156 2.33 3.24 14.69
N PHE A 157 3.47 3.62 14.12
CA PHE A 157 4.56 2.70 13.80
C PHE A 157 5.24 2.19 15.07
N VAL A 158 5.57 3.08 16.02
CA VAL A 158 6.22 2.69 17.29
C VAL A 158 5.36 1.72 18.10
N LYS A 159 4.03 1.87 18.10
CA LYS A 159 3.10 0.92 18.74
C LYS A 159 3.11 -0.48 18.12
N LEU A 160 3.56 -0.61 16.87
CA LEU A 160 3.77 -1.89 16.20
C LEU A 160 5.18 -2.45 16.42
N GLY A 161 6.01 -1.79 17.24
CA GLY A 161 7.41 -2.15 17.46
C GLY A 161 8.34 -1.76 16.30
N ILE A 162 7.85 -1.00 15.32
CA ILE A 162 8.63 -0.56 14.18
C ILE A 162 9.52 0.60 14.62
N GLU A 163 10.82 0.47 14.39
CA GLU A 163 11.79 1.51 14.69
C GLU A 163 11.88 2.48 13.53
N LEU A 164 11.81 3.79 13.84
CA LEU A 164 11.88 4.86 12.86
C LEU A 164 13.14 5.69 13.10
N THR A 165 13.97 5.81 12.08
CA THR A 165 15.17 6.65 12.11
C THR A 165 14.84 8.03 11.57
N PRO A 166 14.89 9.10 12.40
CA PRO A 166 14.69 10.47 11.92
C PRO A 166 15.85 10.91 11.01
N LEU A 167 15.53 11.51 9.87
CA LEU A 167 16.51 11.98 8.88
C LEU A 167 16.63 13.50 8.84
N ALA A 168 15.50 14.20 8.93
CA ALA A 168 15.42 15.66 8.88
C ALA A 168 14.05 16.17 9.37
N GLN A 169 13.98 17.44 9.76
CA GLN A 169 12.72 18.15 9.93
C GLN A 169 12.12 18.49 8.57
N ALA A 170 10.81 18.27 8.39
CA ALA A 170 10.12 18.65 7.17
C ALA A 170 9.79 20.15 7.21
N ASP A 171 10.79 20.98 6.93
CA ASP A 171 10.62 22.44 6.86
C ASP A 171 9.80 22.82 5.61
N LYS A 172 8.63 23.42 5.85
CA LYS A 172 7.72 23.87 4.79
C LYS A 172 8.33 24.94 3.88
N SER A 173 9.30 25.72 4.36
CA SER A 173 9.95 26.77 3.57
C SER A 173 10.62 26.21 2.31
N ARG A 174 11.07 24.95 2.37
CA ARG A 174 11.71 24.23 1.26
C ARG A 174 10.74 23.85 0.13
N LEU A 175 9.43 23.93 0.35
CA LEU A 175 8.41 23.59 -0.64
C LEU A 175 8.05 24.72 -1.61
N LYS A 176 8.64 25.92 -1.47
CA LYS A 176 8.32 27.10 -2.30
C LYS A 176 6.79 27.34 -2.31
N GLU A 177 6.16 27.52 -3.47
CA GLU A 177 4.71 27.74 -3.61
C GLU A 177 3.84 26.59 -3.08
N ALA A 178 4.34 25.34 -3.09
CA ALA A 178 3.56 24.20 -2.63
C ALA A 178 3.27 24.25 -1.12
N GLN A 179 4.02 25.05 -0.34
CA GLN A 179 3.83 25.21 1.09
C GLN A 179 2.42 25.70 1.47
N TYR A 180 1.79 26.53 0.63
CA TYR A 180 0.49 27.15 0.91
C TYR A 180 -0.69 26.16 0.82
N SER A 181 -0.47 24.97 0.24
CA SER A 181 -1.52 23.96 0.08
C SER A 181 -1.72 23.08 1.31
N TRP A 182 -0.90 23.22 2.36
CA TRP A 182 -0.86 22.26 3.46
C TRP A 182 -1.58 22.71 4.74
N GLY A 183 -2.19 23.91 4.76
CA GLY A 183 -2.90 24.41 5.94
C GLY A 183 -2.06 24.33 7.22
N SER A 184 -2.61 23.77 8.29
CA SER A 184 -1.93 23.60 9.59
C SER A 184 -1.11 22.29 9.72
N TYR A 185 -0.89 21.56 8.62
CA TYR A 185 -0.17 20.27 8.66
C TYR A 185 1.24 20.42 9.25
N TYR A 186 1.97 21.48 8.87
CA TYR A 186 3.34 21.71 9.34
C TYR A 186 3.42 22.22 10.78
N ASP A 187 2.32 22.72 11.34
CA ASP A 187 2.25 23.11 12.75
C ASP A 187 2.42 21.87 13.67
N GLN A 188 2.22 20.67 13.11
CA GLN A 188 2.46 19.40 13.79
C GLN A 188 3.94 19.01 13.86
N HIS A 189 4.85 19.82 13.31
CA HIS A 189 6.28 19.55 13.25
C HIS A 189 6.61 18.16 12.64
N PRO A 190 6.16 17.89 11.40
CA PRO A 190 6.44 16.62 10.76
C PRO A 190 7.93 16.43 10.50
N MET A 191 8.36 15.16 10.52
CA MET A 191 9.77 14.77 10.31
C MET A 191 9.84 13.80 9.14
N VAL A 192 10.91 13.93 8.35
CA VAL A 192 11.33 12.87 7.42
C VAL A 192 11.95 11.75 8.23
N VAL A 193 11.43 10.53 8.06
CA VAL A 193 11.90 9.33 8.76
C VAL A 193 12.14 8.21 7.76
N ALA A 194 13.02 7.29 8.14
CA ALA A 194 13.29 6.05 7.44
C ALA A 194 12.94 4.85 8.32
N CYS A 195 12.51 3.77 7.67
CA CYS A 195 12.21 2.48 8.27
C CYS A 195 12.88 1.39 7.43
N ASP A 196 13.65 0.52 8.07
CA ASP A 196 14.13 -0.71 7.45
C ASP A 196 12.95 -1.68 7.32
N VAL A 197 12.68 -2.15 6.11
CA VAL A 197 11.50 -3.00 5.82
C VAL A 197 11.61 -4.36 6.49
N ARG A 198 12.82 -4.93 6.62
CA ARG A 198 13.04 -6.22 7.27
C ARG A 198 12.81 -6.12 8.78
N GLN A 199 13.30 -5.04 9.40
CA GLN A 199 13.04 -4.73 10.80
C GLN A 199 11.54 -4.56 11.03
N GLY A 200 10.89 -3.74 10.19
CA GLY A 200 9.46 -3.49 10.30
C GLY A 200 8.63 -4.78 10.16
N PHE A 201 9.00 -5.65 9.22
CA PHE A 201 8.34 -6.95 9.02
C PHE A 201 8.43 -7.82 10.28
N ALA A 202 9.63 -7.98 10.83
CA ALA A 202 9.84 -8.78 12.04
C ALA A 202 9.05 -8.20 13.25
N ALA A 203 9.03 -6.88 13.40
CA ALA A 203 8.29 -6.21 14.47
C ALA A 203 6.78 -6.42 14.36
N VAL A 204 6.20 -6.21 13.17
CA VAL A 204 4.77 -6.38 12.95
C VAL A 204 4.34 -7.83 13.10
N HIS A 205 5.11 -8.78 12.56
CA HIS A 205 4.83 -10.21 12.69
C HIS A 205 4.72 -10.59 14.18
N LYS A 206 5.74 -10.22 14.97
CA LYS A 206 5.75 -10.45 16.42
C LYS A 206 4.58 -9.79 17.14
N ALA A 207 4.22 -8.56 16.76
CA ALA A 207 3.09 -7.85 17.35
C ALA A 207 1.76 -8.57 17.09
N LEU A 208 1.52 -9.03 15.86
CA LEU A 208 0.33 -9.79 15.48
C LEU A 208 0.23 -11.14 16.21
N GLU A 209 1.34 -11.84 16.39
CA GLU A 209 1.40 -13.07 17.17
C GLU A 209 1.06 -12.80 18.65
N SER A 210 1.64 -11.75 19.23
CA SER A 210 1.43 -11.39 20.65
C SER A 210 -0.02 -11.01 20.96
N GLU A 211 -0.70 -10.35 20.01
CA GLU A 211 -2.12 -9.96 20.13
C GLU A 211 -3.08 -11.09 19.71
N ARG A 212 -2.56 -12.26 19.32
CA ARG A 212 -3.33 -13.39 18.77
C ARG A 212 -4.17 -13.01 17.55
N LEU A 213 -3.75 -12.00 16.81
CA LEU A 213 -4.41 -11.53 15.59
C LEU A 213 -3.88 -12.23 14.34
N PHE A 214 -2.70 -12.87 14.42
CA PHE A 214 -2.08 -13.48 13.26
C PHE A 214 -2.97 -14.54 12.58
N PRO A 215 -3.64 -15.48 13.28
CA PRO A 215 -4.55 -16.44 12.61
C PRO A 215 -5.70 -15.77 11.84
N THR A 216 -6.18 -14.62 12.30
CA THR A 216 -7.25 -13.86 11.63
C THR A 216 -6.72 -12.96 10.51
N ALA A 217 -5.47 -12.50 10.63
CA ALA A 217 -4.82 -11.60 9.67
C ALA A 217 -3.92 -12.33 8.65
N SER A 218 -3.67 -13.64 8.81
CA SER A 218 -2.68 -14.38 8.04
C SER A 218 -2.97 -14.36 6.55
N GLN A 219 -4.24 -14.53 6.15
CA GLN A 219 -4.60 -14.47 4.74
C GLN A 219 -4.25 -13.10 4.12
N LEU A 220 -4.61 -12.02 4.81
CA LEU A 220 -4.30 -10.66 4.37
C LEU A 220 -2.78 -10.42 4.30
N TRP A 221 -2.05 -10.98 5.26
CA TRP A 221 -0.59 -10.90 5.33
C TRP A 221 0.08 -11.64 4.18
N ASP A 222 -0.34 -12.88 3.92
CA ASP A 222 0.21 -13.75 2.87
C ASP A 222 -0.12 -13.20 1.48
N ASP A 223 -1.36 -12.75 1.25
CA ASP A 223 -1.75 -12.11 -0.01
C ASP A 223 -0.94 -10.83 -0.27
N ALA A 224 -0.68 -10.03 0.78
CA ALA A 224 0.12 -8.82 0.65
C ALA A 224 1.57 -9.16 0.27
N ILE A 225 2.18 -10.17 0.91
CA ILE A 225 3.51 -10.67 0.53
C ILE A 225 3.51 -11.12 -0.92
N GLU A 226 2.52 -11.92 -1.33
CA GLU A 226 2.47 -12.48 -2.67
C GLU A 226 2.29 -11.39 -3.74
N ALA A 227 1.39 -10.43 -3.52
CA ALA A 227 1.27 -9.28 -4.40
C ALA A 227 2.56 -8.43 -4.45
N GLY A 228 3.31 -8.37 -3.35
CA GLY A 228 4.66 -7.81 -3.34
C GLY A 228 5.59 -8.57 -4.29
N ARG A 229 5.68 -9.89 -4.16
CA ARG A 229 6.53 -10.77 -4.98
C ARG A 229 6.19 -10.73 -6.47
N LEU A 230 4.90 -10.64 -6.80
CA LEU A 230 4.41 -10.48 -8.16
C LEU A 230 4.79 -9.13 -8.78
N GLY A 231 5.36 -8.21 -8.00
CA GLY A 231 5.85 -6.93 -8.48
C GLY A 231 4.73 -5.97 -8.85
N CYS A 232 3.62 -5.96 -8.09
CA CYS A 232 2.46 -5.10 -8.42
C CYS A 232 2.76 -3.59 -8.43
N LEU A 233 3.91 -3.14 -7.92
CA LEU A 233 4.43 -1.78 -8.10
C LEU A 233 5.43 -1.66 -9.27
N TRP A 234 6.11 -2.75 -9.65
CA TRP A 234 7.34 -2.73 -10.45
C TRP A 234 7.16 -3.13 -11.93
N GLN A 235 5.95 -3.44 -12.42
CA GLN A 235 5.82 -3.99 -13.78
C GLN A 235 4.92 -3.20 -14.75
N PRO A 236 5.54 -2.66 -15.81
CA PRO A 236 4.96 -2.68 -17.17
C PRO A 236 5.95 -3.26 -18.22
N PRO A 237 5.52 -4.03 -19.26
CA PRO A 237 4.27 -4.75 -19.48
C PRO A 237 4.46 -6.28 -19.38
N ARG A 238 3.43 -7.01 -18.92
CA ARG A 238 3.22 -8.41 -19.36
C ARG A 238 1.75 -8.68 -19.65
N THR A 239 1.51 -9.16 -20.86
CA THR A 239 0.38 -10.01 -21.22
C THR A 239 0.34 -11.19 -20.25
N LEU A 240 -0.78 -11.33 -19.53
CA LEU A 240 -1.10 -12.55 -18.78
C LEU A 240 -1.57 -13.59 -19.79
N GLU A 241 -0.68 -14.44 -20.27
CA GLU A 241 -1.11 -15.71 -20.84
C GLU A 241 -1.58 -16.61 -19.69
N SER A 242 -2.88 -16.72 -19.59
CA SER A 242 -3.59 -17.60 -18.68
C SER A 242 -3.18 -19.07 -18.89
N ARG A 243 -2.80 -19.75 -17.83
CA ARG A 243 -2.97 -21.20 -17.71
C ARG A 243 -3.67 -21.49 -16.39
N TRP A 244 -4.99 -21.53 -16.44
CA TRP A 244 -5.80 -22.11 -15.37
C TRP A 244 -5.76 -23.64 -15.49
N PRO A 245 -5.73 -24.38 -14.37
CA PRO A 245 -5.87 -25.83 -14.38
C PRO A 245 -7.23 -26.24 -14.99
N ALA A 246 -7.21 -27.27 -15.85
CA ALA A 246 -8.35 -27.70 -16.66
C ALA A 246 -9.61 -28.14 -15.87
N TRP A 247 -9.52 -28.34 -14.55
CA TRP A 247 -10.67 -28.71 -13.71
C TRP A 247 -11.59 -27.53 -13.37
N MET A 248 -11.21 -26.31 -13.72
CA MET A 248 -11.94 -25.08 -13.36
C MET A 248 -12.75 -24.46 -14.52
N LEU A 249 -12.90 -25.16 -15.65
CA LEU A 249 -13.78 -24.71 -16.74
C LEU A 249 -15.14 -25.43 -16.65
N PRO A 250 -16.28 -24.73 -16.86
CA PRO A 250 -17.58 -25.37 -16.87
C PRO A 250 -17.68 -26.37 -18.03
N ASN A 251 -18.25 -27.56 -17.75
CA ASN A 251 -18.48 -28.58 -18.77
C ASN A 251 -19.35 -27.98 -19.89
N GLU A 252 -18.74 -27.72 -21.05
CA GLU A 252 -19.52 -27.49 -22.26
C GLU A 252 -20.20 -28.80 -22.65
N VAL A 253 -21.53 -28.70 -22.73
CA VAL A 253 -22.41 -29.71 -23.28
C VAL A 253 -21.90 -30.08 -24.67
N SER A 254 -21.65 -31.37 -24.86
CA SER A 254 -21.32 -32.00 -26.13
C SER A 254 -22.27 -31.57 -27.24
N HIS A 255 -21.78 -30.82 -28.23
CA HIS A 255 -22.32 -30.87 -29.57
C HIS A 255 -21.25 -31.27 -30.56
N SER A 256 -21.50 -32.46 -31.10
CA SER A 256 -20.84 -33.10 -32.22
C SER A 256 -20.80 -32.23 -33.49
N HIS A 257 -20.00 -32.71 -34.44
CA HIS A 257 -19.75 -32.27 -35.83
C HIS A 257 -18.37 -31.64 -35.98
N ALA A 258 -17.49 -32.09 -36.88
CA ALA A 258 -17.76 -32.69 -38.18
C ALA A 258 -16.61 -33.60 -38.62
N SER A 259 -16.94 -34.53 -39.52
CA SER A 259 -16.10 -34.80 -40.69
C SER A 259 -17.01 -35.16 -41.86
N TYR A 260 -17.15 -34.16 -42.73
CA TYR A 260 -17.64 -34.21 -44.09
C TYR A 260 -16.68 -35.10 -44.91
N ASN A 261 -17.20 -36.10 -45.63
CA ASN A 261 -16.47 -36.71 -46.73
C ASN A 261 -17.36 -36.79 -47.97
N GLN A 262 -16.73 -36.43 -49.07
CA GLN A 262 -17.29 -35.86 -50.28
C GLN A 262 -17.71 -36.96 -51.26
N LYS A 263 -18.95 -36.92 -51.74
CA LYS A 263 -19.39 -37.65 -52.94
C LYS A 263 -18.79 -36.99 -54.18
N ARG A 264 -18.17 -37.79 -55.02
CA ARG A 264 -18.20 -37.63 -56.48
C ARG A 264 -18.41 -39.02 -57.08
N ASP A 265 -19.54 -39.16 -57.77
CA ASP A 265 -19.85 -40.18 -58.76
C ASP A 265 -18.74 -40.17 -59.86
N GLU A 266 -18.44 -41.20 -60.65
CA GLU A 266 -19.32 -42.04 -61.46
C GLU A 266 -18.45 -43.09 -62.21
N VAL A 267 -19.08 -44.22 -62.60
CA VAL A 267 -18.65 -45.35 -63.48
C VAL A 267 -17.90 -46.52 -62.83
#